data_AF-A0A2M7CMU6-F1
#
_entry.id   AF-A0A2M7CMU6-F1
#
_cell.length_a   1.000
_cell.length_b   1.000
_cell.length_c   1.000
_cell.angle_alpha   90.00
_cell.angle_beta   90.00
_cell.angle_gamma   90.00
#
_symmetry.space_group_name_H-M   'P 1'
#
loop_
_entity.id
_entity.type
_entity.pdbx_description
1 polymer ?
#
loop_
_entity_poly.entity_id
_entity_poly.type
_entity_poly.pdbx_seq_one_letter_code
_entity_poly.pdbx_strand_id
1 'polypeptide(L)' 'MVVFCKAGTRSTRALELLVSAGFKKVKNLKGGINAWARDVDKELPIY' A
#
# COMPACT_ATOMS: atom_id res chain seq x y z
N MET A 1 9.61 -2.80 -5.21
CA MET A 1 8.17 -2.86 -5.53
C MET A 1 7.39 -2.31 -4.35
N VAL A 2 6.41 -1.44 -4.61
CA VAL A 2 5.50 -0.92 -3.58
C VAL A 2 4.09 -1.39 -3.92
N VAL A 3 3.43 -2.04 -2.97
CA VAL A 3 2.04 -2.46 -3.08
C VAL A 3 1.17 -1.59 -2.19
N PHE A 4 0.00 -1.22 -2.68
CA PHE A 4 -0.97 -0.42 -1.94
C PHE A 4 -2.38 -0.85 -2.29
N CYS A 5 -3.31 -0.57 -1.38
CA CYS A 5 -4.73 -0.64 -1.66
C CYS A 5 -5.39 0.63 -1.11
N LYS A 6 -6.72 0.68 -1.10
CA LYS A 6 -7.51 1.79 -0.54
C LYS A 6 -7.03 2.27 0.84
N ALA A 7 -6.99 1.37 1.84
CA ALA A 7 -6.68 1.69 3.24
C ALA A 7 -5.45 0.94 3.81
N GLY A 8 -4.68 0.23 2.98
CA GLY A 8 -3.49 -0.52 3.38
C GLY A 8 -3.69 -1.96 3.89
N THR A 9 -4.91 -2.40 4.23
CA THR A 9 -5.16 -3.74 4.81
C THR A 9 -4.97 -4.90 3.83
N ARG A 10 -5.49 -4.77 2.61
CA ARG A 10 -5.40 -5.82 1.57
C ARG A 10 -3.97 -5.95 1.04
N SER A 11 -3.28 -4.82 0.90
CA SER A 11 -1.90 -4.80 0.43
C SER A 11 -0.91 -5.33 1.47
N THR A 12 -1.25 -5.34 2.77
CA THR A 12 -0.47 -6.09 3.77
C THR A 12 -0.50 -7.59 3.51
N ARG A 13 -1.68 -8.17 3.22
CA ARG A 13 -1.77 -9.60 2.88
C ARG A 13 -1.01 -9.92 1.60
N ALA A 14 -1.10 -9.05 0.59
CA ALA A 14 -0.32 -9.20 -0.63
C ALA A 14 1.20 -9.12 -0.36
N LEU A 15 1.63 -8.23 0.54
CA LEU A 15 3.02 -8.15 0.97
C LEU A 15 3.50 -9.47 1.59
N GLU A 16 2.71 -10.07 2.49
CA GLU A 16 3.04 -11.36 3.12
C GLU A 16 3.19 -12.48 2.08
N LEU A 17 2.26 -12.55 1.11
CA LEU A 17 2.35 -13.50 0.00
C LEU A 17 3.63 -13.30 -0.82
N LEU A 18 3.95 -12.06 -1.17
CA LEU A 18 5.15 -11.74 -1.95
C LEU A 18 6.43 -12.05 -1.15
N VAL A 19 6.45 -11.76 0.15
CA VAL A 19 7.58 -12.13 1.01
C VAL A 19 7.75 -13.64 1.07
N SER A 20 6.65 -14.40 1.24
CA SER A 20 6.67 -15.86 1.25
C SER A 20 7.14 -16.48 -0.07
N ALA A 21 6.85 -15.81 -1.20
CA ALA A 21 7.32 -16.19 -2.53
C ALA A 21 8.79 -15.80 -2.79
N GLY A 22 9.52 -15.27 -1.80
CA GLY A 22 10.94 -14.97 -1.90
C GLY A 22 11.27 -13.55 -2.37
N PHE A 23 10.28 -12.66 -2.52
CA PHE A 23 10.56 -11.27 -2.89
C PHE A 23 11.12 -10.49 -1.69
N LYS A 24 12.38 -10.06 -1.81
CA LYS A 24 13.11 -9.37 -0.73
C LYS A 24 12.90 -7.85 -0.67
N LYS A 25 12.46 -7.23 -1.77
CA LYS A 25 12.35 -5.76 -1.91
C LYS A 25 10.92 -5.31 -2.19
N VAL A 26 10.01 -5.67 -1.30
CA VAL A 26 8.59 -5.29 -1.36
C VAL A 26 8.22 -4.46 -0.13
N LYS A 27 7.46 -3.38 -0.33
CA LYS A 27 6.97 -2.52 0.75
C LYS A 27 5.46 -2.29 0.57
N ASN A 28 4.74 -2.21 1.69
CA ASN A 28 3.33 -1.81 1.69
C ASN A 28 3.22 -0.30 2.00
N LEU A 29 2.36 0.42 1.28
CA LEU A 29 2.02 1.80 1.61
C LEU A 29 1.10 1.84 2.84
N LYS A 30 1.62 2.34 3.96
CA LYS A 30 0.88 2.46 5.21
C LYS A 30 -0.35 3.36 5.01
N GLY A 31 -1.52 2.85 5.39
CA GLY A 31 -2.80 3.58 5.23
C GLY A 31 -3.34 3.65 3.81
N GLY A 32 -2.64 3.06 2.82
CA GLY A 32 -3.10 2.98 1.44
C GLY A 32 -3.13 4.32 0.71
N ILE A 33 -3.81 4.34 -0.44
CA ILE A 33 -3.93 5.54 -1.27
C ILE A 33 -4.69 6.66 -0.56
N ASN A 34 -5.59 6.33 0.35
CA ASN A 34 -6.33 7.34 1.11
C ASN A 34 -5.43 8.10 2.09
N ALA A 35 -4.41 7.46 2.65
CA ALA A 35 -3.43 8.16 3.48
C ALA A 35 -2.53 9.05 2.62
N TRP A 36 -2.09 8.54 1.46
CA TRP A 36 -1.34 9.35 0.49
C TRP A 36 -2.11 10.59 0.05
N ALA A 37 -3.40 10.45 -0.24
CA ALA A 37 -4.25 11.56 -0.66
C ALA A 37 -4.43 12.63 0.45
N ARG A 38 -4.37 12.24 1.73
CA ARG A 38 -4.42 13.22 2.84
C ARG A 38 -3.08 13.91 3.06
N ASP A 39 -2.01 13.14 3.02
CA ASP A 39 -0.72 13.54 3.58
C ASP A 39 0.24 14.08 2.51
N VAL A 40 0.08 13.67 1.25
CA VAL A 40 1.01 13.97 0.15
C VAL A 40 0.33 14.70 -1.00
N ASP A 41 -0.73 14.13 -1.57
CA ASP A 41 -1.38 14.66 -2.77
C ASP A 41 -2.87 14.90 -2.51
N LYS A 42 -3.21 16.14 -2.16
CA LYS A 42 -4.55 16.56 -1.76
C LYS A 42 -5.53 16.70 -2.93
N GLU A 43 -5.05 16.64 -4.17
CA GLU A 43 -5.91 16.67 -5.36
C GLU A 43 -6.50 15.28 -5.66
N LEU A 44 -5.88 14.22 -5.13
CA LEU A 44 -6.41 12.86 -5.23
C LEU A 44 -7.70 12.72 -4.40
N PRO A 45 -8.82 12.29 -5.03
CA PRO A 45 -10.05 12.06 -4.29
C PRO A 45 -9.94 10.85 -3.36
N ILE A 46 -10.37 11.04 -2.11
CA ILE A 46 -10.48 9.98 -1.10
C ILE A 46 -11.85 9.33 -1.25
N TYR A 47 -11.88 8.01 -1.33
CA TYR A 47 -13.10 7.20 -1.36
C TYR A 47 -13.14 6.20 -0.22
#